data_AF-A0AAV3EKT6-F1
#
_entry.id   AF-A0AAV3EKT6-F1
#
_cell.length_a   1.000
_cell.length_b   1.000
_cell.length_c   1.000
_cell.angle_alpha   90.00
_cell.angle_beta   90.00
_cell.angle_gamma   90.00
#
_symmetry.space_group_name_H-M   'P 1'
#
loop_
_entity.id
_entity.type
_entity.pdbx_description
1 polymer ?
#
loop_
_entity_poly.entity_id
_entity_poly.type
_entity_poly.pdbx_seq_one_letter_code
_entity_poly.pdbx_strand_id
1 'polypeptide(L)' 'MYRYVPANQYGVKAPFEVEDENFMAVCFNENKDKLNGIIEYESAFGI' A
#
# COMPACT_ATOMS: atom_id res chain seq x y z
N MET A 1 -17.19 6.71 -2.50
CA MET A 1 -17.03 5.67 -1.46
C MET A 1 -15.59 5.20 -1.49
N TYR A 2 -14.87 5.30 -0.37
CA TYR A 2 -13.50 4.81 -0.25
C TYR A 2 -13.51 3.30 0.02
N ARG A 3 -12.77 2.52 -0.78
CA ARG A 3 -12.71 1.05 -0.69
C ARG A 3 -11.25 0.61 -0.62
N TYR A 4 -10.98 -0.36 0.24
CA TYR A 4 -9.69 -1.06 0.26
C TYR A 4 -9.53 -1.89 -1.02
N VAL A 5 -8.44 -1.66 -1.73
CA VAL A 5 -7.99 -2.42 -2.90
C VAL A 5 -6.52 -2.80 -2.73
N PRO A 6 -6.00 -3.80 -3.44
CA PRO A 6 -4.57 -4.12 -3.37
C PRO A 6 -3.69 -2.89 -3.59
N ALA A 7 -2.71 -2.69 -2.71
CA ALA A 7 -1.87 -1.48 -2.71
C ALA A 7 -1.02 -1.36 -3.97
N ASN A 8 -0.73 -2.49 -4.63
CA ASN A 8 -0.04 -2.56 -5.90
C ASN A 8 -0.74 -1.76 -7.02
N GLN A 9 -2.06 -1.53 -6.93
CA GLN A 9 -2.82 -0.73 -7.89
C GLN A 9 -2.35 0.74 -7.90
N TYR A 10 -1.82 1.20 -6.77
CA TYR A 10 -1.22 2.53 -6.60
C TYR A 10 0.31 2.52 -6.74
N GLY A 11 0.90 1.38 -7.12
CA GLY A 11 2.35 1.20 -7.20
C GLY A 11 3.03 1.10 -5.82
N VAL A 12 2.28 0.88 -4.75
CA VAL A 12 2.84 0.71 -3.40
C VAL A 12 3.11 -0.76 -3.14
N LYS A 13 4.32 -1.09 -2.71
CA LYS A 13 4.78 -2.44 -2.40
C LYS A 13 5.02 -2.60 -0.91
N ALA A 14 4.77 -3.81 -0.40
CA ALA A 14 5.17 -4.20 0.95
C ALA A 14 6.70 -4.35 1.01
N PRO A 15 7.33 -4.11 2.18
CA PRO A 15 8.76 -4.35 2.40
C PRO A 15 9.10 -5.83 2.64
N PHE A 16 8.11 -6.72 2.65
CA PHE A 16 8.25 -8.17 2.85
C PHE A 16 7.34 -8.94 1.89
N GLU A 17 7.57 -10.26 1.77
CA GLU A 17 6.79 -11.14 0.91
C GLU A 17 5.37 -11.33 1.47
N VAL A 18 4.37 -10.95 0.67
CA VAL A 18 2.95 -11.03 1.04
C VAL A 18 2.09 -11.04 -0.23
N GLU A 19 1.00 -11.80 -0.21
CA GLU A 19 0.00 -11.81 -1.28
C GLU A 19 -0.71 -10.45 -1.39
N ASP A 20 -1.07 -10.06 -2.60
CA ASP A 20 -1.67 -8.75 -2.89
C ASP A 20 -2.98 -8.51 -2.12
N GLU A 21 -3.78 -9.55 -1.90
CA GLU A 21 -5.05 -9.46 -1.15
C GLU A 21 -4.85 -9.14 0.34
N ASN A 22 -3.65 -9.38 0.87
CA ASN A 22 -3.30 -9.13 2.25
C ASN A 22 -2.64 -7.76 2.45
N PHE A 23 -2.21 -7.09 1.37
CA PHE A 23 -1.58 -5.76 1.42
C PHE A 23 -2.41 -4.73 0.65
N MET A 24 -3.31 -4.07 1.40
CA MET A 24 -4.38 -3.26 0.84
C MET A 24 -4.17 -1.77 1.15
N ALA A 25 -4.67 -0.90 0.29
CA ALA A 25 -4.65 0.55 0.46
C ALA A 25 -6.01 1.19 0.16
N VAL A 26 -6.26 2.33 0.78
CA VAL A 26 -7.37 3.24 0.49
C VAL A 26 -6.78 4.58 0.08
N CYS A 27 -7.12 5.04 -1.13
CA CYS A 27 -6.79 6.40 -1.54
C CYS A 27 -7.89 7.35 -1.06
N PHE A 28 -7.53 8.30 -0.18
CA PHE A 28 -8.47 9.30 0.36
C PHE A 28 -8.70 10.48 -0.59
N ASN A 29 -7.89 10.62 -1.64
CA ASN A 29 -8.02 11.67 -2.64
C ASN A 29 -8.37 11.07 -4.01
N GLU A 30 -8.95 11.86 -4.90
CA GLU A 30 -9.27 11.39 -6.26
C GLU A 30 -8.04 11.27 -7.16
N ASN A 31 -6.88 11.79 -6.73
CA ASN A 31 -5.65 11.67 -7.49
C ASN A 31 -5.08 10.25 -7.37
N LYS A 32 -5.06 9.53 -8.50
CA LYS A 32 -4.62 8.13 -8.62
C LYS A 32 -3.23 7.99 -9.23
N ASP A 33 -2.43 9.06 -9.21
CA ASP A 33 -1.03 8.97 -9.61
C ASP A 33 -0.34 7.85 -8.82
N LYS A 34 0.45 7.03 -9.54
CA LYS A 34 1.17 5.93 -8.91
C LYS A 34 2.32 6.48 -8.09
N LEU A 35 2.35 6.15 -6.81
CA LEU A 35 3.44 6.50 -5.90
C LEU A 35 4.74 5.74 -6.24
N ASN A 36 4.61 4.50 -6.72
CA ASN A 36 5.72 3.64 -7.15
C ASN A 36 6.86 3.55 -6.11
N GLY A 37 6.58 2.94 -4.96
CA GLY A 37 7.52 2.84 -3.85
C GLY A 37 7.26 1.67 -2.92
N ILE A 38 8.17 1.47 -1.97
CA ILE A 38 8.03 0.52 -0.86
C ILE A 38 7.64 1.31 0.38
N ILE A 39 6.67 0.81 1.16
CA ILE A 39 6.33 1.40 2.46
C ILE A 39 7.46 1.17 3.45
N GLU A 40 7.82 2.24 4.16
CA GLU A 40 8.65 2.17 5.36
C GLU A 40 7.74 2.21 6.58
N TYR A 41 7.97 1.29 7.52
CA TYR A 41 7.29 1.25 8.80
C TYR A 41 8.18 1.83 9.89
N GLU A 42 7.55 2.44 10.89
CA GLU A 42 8.25 2.82 12.11
C GLU A 42 8.84 1.60 12.82
N SER A 43 9.97 1.80 13.49
CA SER A 43 10.73 0.71 14.15
C SER A 43 9.92 -0.06 15.20
N ALA A 44 8.85 0.54 15.74
CA ALA A 44 7.92 -0.10 16.67
C ALA A 44 7.22 -1.35 16.09
N PHE A 45 7.18 -1.51 14.76
CA PHE A 45 6.60 -2.68 14.10
C PHE A 45 7.55 -3.88 14.00
N GLY A 46 8.85 -3.70 14.27
CA GLY A 46 9.83 -4.79 14.40
C GLY A 46 10.05 -5.63 13.14
N ILE A 47 9.82 -5.04 11.96
CA ILE A 47 9.96 -5.64 10.63
C ILE A 47 11.06 -4.94 9.83
#